data_AF-A0A0R1YSE8-F1
#
_entry.id   AF-A0A0R1YSE8-F1
#
_cell.length_a   1.000
_cell.length_b   1.000
_cell.length_c   1.000
_cell.angle_alpha   90.00
_cell.angle_beta   90.00
_cell.angle_gamma   90.00
#
_symmetry.space_group_name_H-M   'P 1'
#
loop_
_entity.id
_entity.type
_entity.pdbx_description
1 polymer ?
#
loop_
_entity_poly.entity_id
_entity_poly.type
_entity_poly.pdbx_seq_one_letter_code
_entity_poly.pdbx_strand_id
1 'polypeptide(L)'
;MKEQYSDVIPENIISLFSELVEQRDRIIHSFQITGPEPNPDQEQLLATKVRGSGEQFIITRKYLLNFIQKNQTLSDLLYDFRNI
;
A
#
# COMPACT_ATOMS: atom_id res chain seq x y z
N MET A 1 -0.46 -3.78 16.51
CA MET A 1 -1.81 -3.37 16.06
C MET A 1 -2.82 -4.49 16.25
N LYS A 2 -2.57 -5.69 15.71
CA LYS A 2 -3.43 -6.86 15.91
C LYS A 2 -3.68 -7.19 17.39
N GLU A 3 -2.63 -7.16 18.20
CA GLU A 3 -2.72 -7.42 19.66
C GLU A 3 -3.55 -6.40 20.47
N GLN A 4 -3.79 -5.20 19.92
CA GLN A 4 -4.45 -4.12 20.66
C GLN A 4 -5.95 -4.00 20.39
N TYR A 5 -6.42 -4.49 19.24
CA TYR A 5 -7.80 -4.26 18.78
C TYR A 5 -8.52 -5.54 18.30
N SER A 6 -7.89 -6.72 18.41
CA SER A 6 -8.43 -7.99 17.91
C SER A 6 -9.75 -8.43 18.55
N ASP A 7 -10.04 -7.91 19.74
CA ASP A 7 -11.23 -8.17 20.53
C ASP A 7 -12.43 -7.29 20.13
N VAL A 8 -12.19 -6.16 19.46
CA VAL A 8 -13.23 -5.18 19.09
C VAL A 8 -13.40 -5.04 17.59
N ILE A 9 -12.30 -5.13 16.82
CA ILE A 9 -12.29 -4.91 15.38
C ILE A 9 -12.13 -6.24 14.65
N PRO A 10 -12.96 -6.54 13.63
CA PRO A 10 -12.81 -7.71 12.78
C PRO A 10 -11.40 -7.87 12.19
N GLU A 11 -10.90 -9.11 12.17
CA GLU A 11 -9.54 -9.44 11.73
C GLU A 11 -9.25 -8.98 10.29
N ASN A 12 -10.23 -9.04 9.39
CA ASN A 12 -10.10 -8.60 8.01
C ASN A 12 -9.84 -7.08 7.92
N ILE A 13 -10.49 -6.26 8.76
CA ILE A 13 -10.27 -4.81 8.82
C ILE A 13 -8.86 -4.51 9.33
N ILE A 14 -8.46 -5.15 10.43
CA ILE A 14 -7.12 -4.98 11.01
C ILE A 14 -6.02 -5.35 9.99
N SER A 15 -6.19 -6.48 9.31
CA SER A 15 -5.20 -7.00 8.36
C SER A 15 -5.10 -6.08 7.14
N LEU A 16 -6.22 -5.66 6.57
CA LEU A 16 -6.24 -4.75 5.42
C LEU A 16 -5.66 -3.38 5.75
N PHE A 17 -5.98 -2.82 6.91
CA PHE A 17 -5.40 -1.55 7.36
C PHE A 17 -3.88 -1.66 7.58
N SER A 18 -3.41 -2.75 8.19
CA SER A 18 -1.97 -2.99 8.37
C SER A 18 -1.24 -3.05 7.03
N GLU A 19 -1.80 -3.76 6.05
CA GLU A 19 -1.25 -3.81 4.70
C GLU A 19 -1.23 -2.41 4.04
N LEU A 20 -2.32 -1.65 4.15
CA LEU A 20 -2.38 -0.29 3.59
C LEU A 20 -1.35 0.65 4.21
N VAL A 21 -1.11 0.55 5.53
CA VAL A 21 -0.07 1.33 6.20
C VAL A 21 1.31 1.00 5.65
N GLU A 22 1.61 -0.29 5.45
CA GLU A 22 2.88 -0.73 4.86
C GLU A 22 3.03 -0.25 3.41
N GLN A 23 2.00 -0.40 2.57
CA GLN A 23 2.02 0.08 1.20
C GLN A 23 2.18 1.61 1.12
N ARG A 24 1.46 2.36 1.97
CA ARG A 24 1.60 3.81 2.10
C ARG A 24 3.03 4.19 2.47
N ASP A 25 3.63 3.50 3.44
CA ASP A 25 5.01 3.75 3.86
C ASP A 25 5.99 3.61 2.69
N ARG A 26 5.77 2.62 1.81
CA ARG A 26 6.57 2.44 0.58
C ARG A 26 6.34 3.55 -0.44
N ILE A 27 5.10 3.99 -0.63
CA ILE A 27 4.78 5.10 -1.55
C ILE A 27 5.40 6.41 -1.08
N ILE A 28 5.25 6.75 0.20
CA ILE A 28 5.75 8.01 0.77
C ILE A 28 7.28 8.08 0.77
N HIS A 29 7.96 6.96 1.02
CA HIS A 29 9.42 6.89 1.01
C HIS A 29 10.01 6.49 -0.35
N SER A 30 9.20 6.56 -1.41
CA SER A 30 9.68 6.31 -2.76
C SER A 30 10.51 7.47 -3.29
N PHE A 31 11.37 7.17 -4.25
CA PHE A 31 12.22 8.12 -4.94
C PHE A 31 12.06 7.95 -6.45
N GLN A 32 12.25 9.05 -7.18
CA GLN A 32 12.12 9.07 -8.63
C GLN A 32 13.32 8.37 -9.27
N ILE A 33 13.05 7.60 -10.32
CA ILE A 33 14.05 6.98 -11.19
C ILE A 33 13.71 7.23 -12.65
N THR A 34 14.73 7.21 -13.51
CA THR A 34 14.52 6.98 -14.94
C THR A 34 14.26 5.49 -15.10
N GLY A 35 13.12 5.12 -15.71
CA GLY A 35 12.74 3.71 -15.88
C GLY A 35 13.78 2.88 -16.64
N PRO A 36 13.84 1.55 -16.42
CA PRO A 36 14.76 0.68 -17.15
C PRO A 36 14.43 0.65 -18.64
N GLU A 37 15.45 0.54 -19.48
CA GLU A 37 15.28 0.44 -20.93
C GLU A 37 14.62 -0.90 -21.33
N PRO A 38 13.74 -0.93 -22.35
CA PRO A 38 13.28 0.22 -23.12
C PRO A 38 12.28 1.07 -22.31
N ASN A 39 12.53 2.38 -22.21
CA ASN A 39 11.61 3.36 -21.65
C ASN A 39 11.10 4.28 -22.77
N PRO A 40 10.24 3.77 -23.68
CA PRO A 40 9.89 4.42 -24.94
C PRO A 40 9.25 5.80 -24.75
N ASP A 41 8.58 6.00 -23.61
CA ASP A 41 7.89 7.25 -23.26
C ASP A 41 8.72 8.13 -22.31
N GLN A 42 9.96 7.75 -22.01
CA GLN A 42 10.85 8.42 -21.04
C GLN A 42 10.15 8.71 -19.70
N GLU A 43 9.29 7.80 -19.27
CA GLU A 43 8.49 8.01 -18.07
C GLU A 43 9.38 8.07 -16.83
N GLN A 44 9.12 9.06 -15.98
CA GLN A 44 9.66 9.10 -14.64
C GLN A 44 8.88 8.11 -13.78
N LEU A 45 9.58 7.13 -13.23
CA LEU A 45 8.99 6.10 -12.38
C LEU A 45 9.35 6.33 -10.91
N LEU A 46 8.60 5.70 -10.01
CA LEU A 46 8.91 5.66 -8.59
C LEU A 46 9.53 4.31 -8.25
N ALA A 47 10.56 4.31 -7.42
CA ALA A 47 11.12 3.12 -6.81
C ALA A 47 11.20 3.28 -5.30
N THR A 48 11.18 2.18 -4.57
CA THR A 48 11.26 2.18 -3.10
C THR A 48 12.19 1.08 -2.63
N LYS A 49 12.71 1.26 -1.41
CA LYS A 49 13.52 0.27 -0.71
C LYS A 49 12.80 -0.19 0.55
N VAL A 50 12.72 -1.51 0.74
CA VAL A 50 12.20 -2.10 1.98
C VAL A 50 13.28 -1.99 3.04
N ARG A 51 12.97 -1.27 4.12
CA ARG A 51 13.86 -1.12 5.27
C ARG A 51 14.05 -2.48 5.94
N GLY A 52 15.29 -2.88 6.17
CA GLY A 52 15.64 -4.13 6.85
C GLY A 52 15.98 -5.29 5.91
N SER A 53 15.24 -5.49 4.81
CA SER A 53 15.58 -6.53 3.82
C SER A 53 16.57 -6.05 2.76
N GLY A 54 16.56 -4.74 2.46
CA GLY A 54 17.36 -4.16 1.38
C GLY A 54 16.77 -4.35 -0.01
N GLU A 55 15.63 -5.04 -0.13
CA GLU A 55 14.90 -5.25 -1.36
C GLU A 55 14.43 -3.93 -1.96
N GLN A 56 14.55 -3.80 -3.29
CA GLN A 56 14.13 -2.63 -4.04
C GLN A 56 13.17 -3.05 -5.15
N PHE A 57 12.11 -2.26 -5.35
CA PHE A 57 11.16 -2.50 -6.42
C PHE A 57 10.59 -1.19 -6.97
N ILE A 58 10.13 -1.26 -8.22
CA ILE A 58 9.46 -0.15 -8.90
C ILE A 58 8.01 -0.11 -8.47
N ILE A 59 7.55 1.06 -8.02
CA ILE A 59 6.14 1.35 -7.80
C ILE A 59 5.50 1.58 -9.15
N THR A 60 4.87 0.54 -9.67
CA THR A 60 4.15 0.59 -10.94
C THR A 60 2.80 1.29 -10.79
N ARG A 61 2.21 1.73 -11.91
CA ARG A 61 0.81 2.19 -11.92
C ARG A 61 -0.15 1.16 -11.32
N LYS A 62 0.07 -0.14 -11.59
CA LYS A 62 -0.73 -1.23 -11.03
C LYS A 62 -0.65 -1.27 -9.51
N TYR A 63 0.53 -1.04 -8.93
CA TYR A 63 0.71 -0.96 -7.48
C TYR A 63 -0.15 0.17 -6.88
N LEU A 64 -0.09 1.37 -7.48
CA LEU A 64 -0.87 2.52 -7.01
C LEU A 64 -2.38 2.31 -7.14
N LEU A 65 -2.84 1.77 -8.27
CA LEU A 65 -4.26 1.45 -8.46
C LEU A 65 -4.75 0.41 -7.45
N ASN A 66 -3.92 -0.60 -7.15
CA ASN A 66 -4.25 -1.59 -6.13
C ASN A 66 -4.35 -0.98 -4.72
N PHE A 67 -3.44 -0.07 -4.36
CA PHE A 67 -3.51 0.67 -3.10
C PHE A 67 -4.82 1.46 -2.98
N ILE A 68 -5.22 2.20 -4.02
CA ILE A 68 -6.47 2.96 -4.03
C ILE A 68 -7.68 2.04 -3.87
N GLN A 69 -7.70 0.91 -4.60
CA GLN A 69 -8.80 -0.06 -4.51
C GLN A 69 -8.90 -0.68 -3.11
N LYS A 70 -7.77 -1.07 -2.51
CA LYS A 70 -7.73 -1.57 -1.13
C LYS A 70 -8.21 -0.55 -0.12
N ASN A 71 -7.87 0.72 -0.32
CA ASN A 71 -8.33 1.80 0.54
C ASN A 71 -9.85 2.02 0.44
N GLN A 72 -10.43 1.89 -0.76
CA GLN A 72 -11.89 1.89 -0.93
C GLN A 72 -12.52 0.71 -0.17
N THR A 73 -12.00 -0.50 -0.36
CA THR A 73 -12.51 -1.69 0.35
C THR A 73 -12.44 -1.51 1.87
N LEU A 74 -11.36 -0.95 2.40
CA LEU A 74 -11.27 -0.65 3.83
C LEU A 74 -12.35 0.36 4.26
N SER A 75 -12.57 1.41 3.48
CA SER A 75 -13.60 2.42 3.75
C SER A 75 -14.99 1.78 3.82
N ASP A 76 -15.30 0.89 2.88
CA ASP A 76 -16.59 0.18 2.84
C ASP A 76 -16.76 -0.72 4.08
N LEU A 77 -15.72 -1.50 4.43
CA LEU A 77 -15.75 -2.36 5.62
C LEU A 77 -15.91 -1.57 6.93
N LEU A 78 -15.26 -0.40 7.03
CA LEU A 78 -15.40 0.48 8.20
C LEU A 78 -16.79 1.11 8.28
N TYR A 79 -17.39 1.44 7.13
CA TYR A 79 -18.75 1.95 7.06
C TYR A 79 -19.75 0.88 7.52
N ASP A 80 -19.61 -0.34 7.04
CA ASP A 80 -20.46 -1.46 7.44
C ASP A 80 -20.30 -1.76 8.93
N PHE A 81 -19.06 -1.82 9.43
CA PHE A 81 -18.76 -2.05 10.85
C PHE A 81 -19.38 -0.99 11.78
N ARG A 82 -19.46 0.27 11.34
CA ARG A 82 -20.10 1.35 12.10
C ARG A 82 -21.61 1.16 12.26
N ASN A 83 -22.26 0.50 11.30
CA ASN A 83 -23.71 0.32 11.28
C ASN A 83 -24.16 -0.98 11.99
N ILE A 84 -23.26 -1.62 12.74
CA ILE A 84 -23.50 -2.79 13.60
C ILE A 84 -23.70 -2.30 15.04
#